data_AF-E5Y2M7-F1
#
_entry.id   AF-E5Y2M7-F1
#
_cell.length_a   1.000
_cell.length_b   1.000
_cell.length_c   1.000
_cell.angle_alpha   90.00
_cell.angle_beta   90.00
_cell.angle_gamma   90.00
#
_symmetry.space_group_name_H-M   'P 1'
#
loop_
_entity.id
_entity.type
_entity.pdbx_description
1 polymer ?
#
loop_
_entity_poly.entity_id
_entity_poly.type
_entity_poly.pdbx_seq_one_letter_code
_entity_poly.pdbx_strand_id
1 'polypeptide(L)'
;MSVSRRGFLKFGLGAALAGAVSGLGFNLRPAFAQAKEFKLKWTKQTTSICCYCAVGCGLIVSTSTSDNPLGKGRAINVEGDPDHPINEGSLCPKGASTWQLTVNDQRPKKPLYRAPHATEWKEVEWEWAMEEIAKRVKESRDKSFTEKNDKGQLVNRTEAMASFGSAAMDNEECWAYQAILRSLGLVYIEHQARL
;
A
#
# COMPACT_ATOMS: atom_id res chain seq x y z
N MET A 1 -27.35 37.41 3.13
CA MET A 1 -27.00 37.05 4.52
C MET A 1 -27.03 38.32 5.37
N SER A 2 -27.99 38.45 6.30
CA SER A 2 -28.05 39.61 7.19
C SER A 2 -27.07 39.42 8.35
N VAL A 3 -26.04 40.27 8.42
CA VAL A 3 -25.11 40.28 9.55
C VAL A 3 -25.85 40.80 10.78
N SER A 4 -25.97 39.99 11.83
CA SER A 4 -26.59 40.41 13.08
C SER A 4 -25.76 41.53 13.75
N ARG A 5 -26.40 42.42 14.53
CA ARG A 5 -25.71 43.49 15.27
C ARG A 5 -24.55 42.97 16.13
N ARG A 6 -24.73 41.79 16.72
CA ARG A 6 -23.68 41.07 17.48
C ARG A 6 -22.56 40.59 16.56
N GLY A 7 -22.89 40.10 15.37
CA GLY A 7 -21.92 39.78 14.32
C GLY A 7 -21.10 40.99 13.88
N PHE A 8 -21.76 42.14 13.66
CA PHE A 8 -21.10 43.40 13.30
C PHE A 8 -20.12 43.88 14.38
N LEU A 9 -20.52 43.86 15.65
CA LEU A 9 -19.63 44.24 16.76
C LEU A 9 -18.44 43.29 16.91
N LYS A 10 -18.64 41.97 16.77
CA LYS A 10 -17.54 41.00 16.81
C LYS A 10 -16.56 41.20 15.65
N PHE A 11 -17.08 41.47 14.45
CA PHE A 11 -16.27 41.71 13.26
C PHE A 11 -15.50 43.03 13.37
N GLY A 12 -16.16 44.09 13.82
CA GLY A 12 -15.54 45.41 14.03
C GLY A 12 -14.46 45.40 15.11
N LEU A 13 -14.71 44.73 16.24
CA LEU A 13 -13.72 44.57 17.30
C LEU A 13 -12.50 43.75 16.82
N GLY A 14 -12.74 42.67 16.07
CA GLY A 14 -11.68 41.86 15.48
C GLY A 14 -10.85 42.62 14.43
N ALA A 15 -11.50 43.43 13.59
CA ALA A 15 -10.83 44.26 12.60
C ALA A 15 -10.01 45.38 13.24
N ALA A 16 -10.52 46.02 14.30
CA ALA A 16 -9.79 47.06 15.03
C ALA A 16 -8.56 46.50 15.75
N LEU A 17 -8.68 45.34 16.40
CA LEU A 17 -7.53 44.66 17.01
C LEU A 17 -6.49 44.24 15.97
N ALA A 18 -6.92 43.63 14.86
CA ALA A 18 -6.02 43.21 13.79
C ALA A 18 -5.28 44.39 13.15
N GLY A 19 -5.98 45.52 12.96
CA GLY A 19 -5.40 46.77 12.48
C GLY A 19 -4.40 47.39 13.46
N ALA A 20 -4.70 47.42 14.76
CA ALA A 20 -3.80 47.93 15.79
C ALA A 20 -2.53 47.08 15.92
N VAL A 21 -2.66 45.74 15.90
CA VAL A 21 -1.51 44.82 15.99
C VAL A 21 -0.64 44.90 14.73
N SER A 22 -1.25 44.98 13.54
CA SER A 22 -0.51 45.17 12.28
C SER A 22 0.17 46.55 12.21
N GLY A 23 -0.48 47.60 12.74
CA GLY A 23 0.07 48.96 12.82
C GLY A 23 1.24 49.11 13.80
N LEU A 24 1.35 48.22 14.79
CA LEU A 24 2.50 48.10 15.70
C LEU A 24 3.66 47.29 15.11
N GLY A 25 3.60 46.91 13.83
CA GLY A 25 4.65 46.19 13.12
C GLY A 25 4.64 44.66 13.34
N PHE A 26 3.65 44.13 14.07
CA PHE A 26 3.51 42.69 14.24
C PHE A 26 2.81 42.07 13.02
N ASN A 27 3.58 41.29 12.26
CA ASN A 27 3.03 40.48 11.18
C ASN A 27 2.31 39.27 11.78
N LEU A 28 0.97 39.22 11.68
CA LEU A 28 0.15 38.10 12.17
C LEU A 28 0.09 36.91 11.19
N ARG A 29 0.56 37.06 9.95
CA ARG A 29 0.55 35.96 8.96
C ARG A 29 1.29 34.69 9.42
N PRO A 30 2.46 34.77 10.08
CA PRO A 30 3.13 33.60 10.66
C PRO A 30 2.26 32.89 11.70
N ALA A 31 1.60 33.64 12.58
CA ALA A 31 0.72 33.08 13.61
C ALA A 31 -0.50 32.36 13.00
N PHE A 32 -1.13 32.94 11.97
CA PHE A 32 -2.23 32.27 11.24
C PHE A 32 -1.75 31.07 10.42
N ALA A 33 -0.54 31.12 9.85
CA ALA A 33 0.04 29.96 9.16
C ALA A 33 0.35 28.81 10.14
N GLN A 34 0.76 29.13 11.36
CA GLN A 34 1.05 28.20 12.45
C GLN A 34 -0.21 27.67 13.15
N ALA A 35 -1.33 28.41 13.05
CA ALA A 35 -2.65 28.00 13.55
C ALA A 35 -3.38 26.98 12.65
N LYS A 36 -2.74 26.49 11.57
CA LYS A 36 -3.31 25.38 10.81
C LYS A 36 -3.34 24.13 11.68
N GLU A 37 -4.49 23.46 11.70
CA GLU A 37 -4.61 22.20 12.43
C GLU A 37 -3.57 21.19 11.96
N PHE A 38 -2.97 20.47 12.92
CA PHE A 38 -1.94 19.50 12.64
C PHE A 38 -2.46 18.43 11.67
N LYS A 39 -1.69 18.13 10.61
CA LYS A 39 -2.08 17.20 9.53
C LYS A 39 -2.57 15.84 10.06
N LEU A 40 -2.07 15.39 11.20
CA LEU A 40 -2.37 14.07 11.76
C LEU A 40 -3.52 14.06 12.80
N LYS A 41 -4.16 15.20 13.08
CA LYS A 41 -5.19 15.34 14.13
C LYS A 41 -6.33 14.31 14.05
N TRP A 42 -6.77 13.96 12.84
CA TRP A 42 -7.85 12.98 12.61
C TRP A 42 -7.31 11.73 11.91
N THR A 43 -6.25 11.16 12.49
CA THR A 43 -5.65 9.94 11.98
C THR A 43 -5.47 8.91 13.10
N LYS A 44 -5.56 7.63 12.74
CA LYS A 44 -5.14 6.51 13.58
C LYS A 44 -3.71 6.15 13.19
N GLN A 45 -2.81 6.11 14.17
CA GLN A 45 -1.45 5.62 13.99
C GLN A 45 -1.39 4.10 14.16
N THR A 46 -0.63 3.46 13.28
CA THR A 46 -0.27 2.03 13.35
C THR A 46 1.18 1.87 12.98
N THR A 47 1.86 0.89 13.55
CA THR A 47 3.24 0.56 13.18
C THR A 47 3.27 -0.41 11.99
N SER A 48 4.35 -0.37 11.22
CA SER A 48 4.63 -1.27 10.11
C SER A 48 6.14 -1.39 9.87
N ILE A 49 6.57 -2.19 8.90
CA ILE A 49 7.97 -2.39 8.52
C ILE A 49 8.17 -1.96 7.06
N CYS A 50 9.32 -1.36 6.78
CA CYS A 50 9.69 -0.94 5.44
C CYS A 50 9.74 -2.11 4.45
N CYS A 51 9.00 -2.00 3.34
CA CYS A 51 8.83 -3.06 2.33
C CYS A 51 9.91 -3.10 1.23
N TYR A 52 11.08 -2.50 1.46
CA TYR A 52 12.14 -2.41 0.45
C TYR A 52 13.27 -3.42 0.70
N CYS A 53 14.30 -3.01 1.45
CA CYS A 53 15.48 -3.83 1.70
C CYS A 53 15.41 -4.53 3.06
N ALA A 54 16.28 -5.52 3.27
CA ALA A 54 16.32 -6.36 4.47
C ALA A 54 16.81 -5.69 5.77
N VAL A 55 16.99 -4.36 5.80
CA VAL A 55 17.31 -3.64 7.05
C VAL A 55 16.15 -3.73 8.04
N GLY A 56 14.89 -3.74 7.56
CA GLY A 56 13.72 -3.87 8.43
C GLY A 56 13.43 -2.62 9.26
N CYS A 57 13.57 -1.42 8.68
CA CYS A 57 13.25 -0.16 9.38
C CYS A 57 11.77 -0.13 9.81
N GLY A 58 11.51 0.28 11.06
CA GLY A 58 10.17 0.51 11.59
C GLY A 58 9.54 1.78 11.04
N LEU A 59 8.23 1.73 10.83
CA LEU A 59 7.41 2.81 10.28
C LEU A 59 6.22 3.12 11.19
N ILE A 60 5.82 4.39 11.22
CA ILE A 60 4.51 4.83 11.68
C ILE A 60 3.67 5.24 10.47
N VAL A 61 2.48 4.65 10.36
CA VAL A 61 1.48 4.95 9.32
C VAL A 61 0.29 5.65 9.95
N SER A 62 0.03 6.89 9.53
CA SER A 62 -1.12 7.67 9.98
C SER A 62 -2.26 7.57 8.97
N THR A 63 -3.33 6.85 9.32
CA THR A 63 -4.47 6.59 8.43
C THR A 63 -5.68 7.45 8.81
N SER A 64 -6.35 8.06 7.83
CA SER A 64 -7.50 8.93 8.06
C SER A 64 -8.67 8.20 8.73
N THR A 65 -9.25 8.84 9.75
CA THR A 65 -10.47 8.37 10.42
C THR A 65 -11.73 8.95 9.73
N SER A 66 -12.92 8.53 10.16
CA SER A 66 -14.19 9.06 9.63
C SER A 66 -14.39 10.56 9.85
N ASP A 67 -13.73 11.11 10.86
CA ASP A 67 -13.81 12.55 11.19
C ASP A 67 -12.86 13.39 10.33
N ASN A 68 -12.06 12.74 9.47
CA ASN A 68 -11.17 13.41 8.55
C ASN A 68 -11.95 13.94 7.32
N PRO A 69 -11.80 15.21 6.92
CA PRO A 69 -12.44 15.79 5.73
C PRO A 69 -12.11 15.06 4.41
N LEU A 70 -11.02 14.29 4.36
CA LEU A 70 -10.61 13.49 3.20
C LEU A 70 -11.28 12.10 3.13
N GLY A 71 -12.10 11.74 4.11
CA GLY A 71 -12.75 10.44 4.22
C GLY A 71 -11.89 9.39 4.94
N LYS A 72 -12.50 8.24 5.26
CA LYS A 72 -11.89 7.16 6.05
C LYS A 72 -10.97 6.26 5.24
N GLY A 73 -9.88 5.78 5.85
CA GLY A 73 -9.14 4.59 5.40
C GLY A 73 -8.01 4.85 4.42
N ARG A 74 -7.58 6.11 4.21
CA ARG A 74 -6.41 6.43 3.38
C ARG A 74 -5.23 6.80 4.26
N ALA A 75 -4.04 6.31 3.90
CA ALA A 75 -2.82 6.77 4.53
C ALA A 75 -2.62 8.27 4.23
N ILE A 76 -2.42 9.07 5.28
CA ILE A 76 -2.18 10.52 5.22
C ILE A 76 -0.69 10.82 5.36
N ASN A 77 0.04 9.98 6.10
CA ASN A 77 1.47 10.11 6.32
C ASN A 77 2.09 8.72 6.57
N VAL A 78 3.34 8.55 6.15
CA VAL A 78 4.19 7.43 6.53
C VAL A 78 5.55 8.01 6.88
N GLU A 79 6.06 7.71 8.07
CA GLU A 79 7.36 8.17 8.56
C GLU A 79 8.04 7.09 9.41
N GLY A 80 9.27 7.34 9.85
CA GLY A 80 10.03 6.36 10.63
C GLY A 80 9.51 6.27 12.06
N ASP A 81 9.51 5.06 12.60
CA ASP A 81 9.18 4.81 14.00
C ASP A 81 10.37 5.19 14.91
N PRO A 82 10.24 6.22 15.77
CA PRO A 82 11.31 6.64 16.68
C PRO A 82 11.64 5.58 17.75
N ASP A 83 10.72 4.67 18.05
CA ASP A 83 10.91 3.64 19.07
C ASP A 83 11.55 2.37 18.50
N HIS A 84 11.71 2.28 17.17
CA HIS A 84 12.26 1.09 16.52
C HIS A 84 13.79 1.02 16.66
N PRO A 85 14.36 -0.06 17.20
CA PRO A 85 15.76 -0.10 17.65
C PRO A 85 16.80 -0.09 16.53
N ILE A 86 16.40 -0.36 15.29
CA ILE A 86 17.33 -0.40 14.15
C ILE A 86 17.52 0.98 13.52
N ASN A 87 16.43 1.76 13.41
CA ASN A 87 16.45 3.00 12.64
C ASN A 87 16.13 4.25 13.45
N GLU A 88 15.56 4.13 14.65
CA GLU A 88 15.35 5.25 15.58
C GLU A 88 14.66 6.45 14.88
N GLY A 89 13.65 6.17 14.05
CA GLY A 89 12.91 7.16 13.26
C GLY A 89 13.55 7.55 11.92
N SER A 90 14.78 7.14 11.64
CA SER A 90 15.47 7.43 10.37
C SER A 90 14.90 6.61 9.21
N LEU A 91 14.84 7.20 8.01
CA LEU A 91 14.48 6.52 6.76
C LEU A 91 15.35 7.00 5.60
N CYS A 92 15.79 6.05 4.77
CA CYS A 92 16.38 6.37 3.46
C CYS A 92 15.28 6.85 2.48
N PRO A 93 15.62 7.42 1.30
CA PRO A 93 14.62 8.01 0.40
C PRO A 93 13.52 7.03 -0.03
N LYS A 94 13.84 5.73 -0.19
CA LYS A 94 12.86 4.69 -0.49
C LYS A 94 11.81 4.59 0.62
N GLY A 95 12.26 4.38 1.87
CA GLY A 95 11.38 4.28 3.04
C GLY A 95 10.59 5.56 3.29
N ALA A 96 11.22 6.74 3.19
CA ALA A 96 10.56 8.02 3.38
C ALA A 96 9.47 8.30 2.32
N SER A 97 9.61 7.72 1.12
CA SER A 97 8.64 7.82 0.03
C SER A 97 7.53 6.76 0.06
N THR A 98 7.46 5.90 1.08
CA THR A 98 6.47 4.80 1.15
C THR A 98 5.02 5.29 1.02
N TRP A 99 4.71 6.49 1.54
CA TRP A 99 3.38 7.08 1.34
C TRP A 99 3.02 7.26 -0.14
N GLN A 100 3.97 7.68 -0.98
CA GLN A 100 3.78 7.85 -2.43
C GLN A 100 3.62 6.51 -3.15
N LEU A 101 4.22 5.43 -2.63
CA LEU A 101 3.99 4.08 -3.13
C LEU A 101 2.54 3.63 -2.84
N THR A 102 2.07 3.83 -1.60
CA THR A 102 0.74 3.36 -1.17
C THR A 102 -0.38 4.19 -1.78
N VAL A 103 -0.26 5.52 -1.79
CA VAL A 103 -1.24 6.47 -2.31
C VAL A 103 -0.83 6.91 -3.71
N ASN A 104 -0.92 5.99 -4.65
CA ASN A 104 -0.51 6.17 -6.05
C ASN A 104 -1.69 5.90 -6.99
N ASP A 105 -1.94 6.81 -7.93
CA ASP A 105 -3.01 6.72 -8.92
C ASP A 105 -2.74 5.70 -10.03
N GLN A 106 -1.48 5.32 -10.24
CA GLN A 106 -1.05 4.30 -11.19
C GLN A 106 -1.24 2.86 -10.65
N ARG A 107 -1.66 2.69 -9.40
CA ARG A 107 -1.94 1.34 -8.86
C ARG A 107 -3.12 0.69 -9.63
N PRO A 108 -2.97 -0.56 -10.08
CA PRO A 108 -4.09 -1.28 -10.67
C PRO A 108 -5.19 -1.47 -9.62
N LYS A 109 -6.43 -1.17 -10.01
CA LYS A 109 -7.61 -1.22 -9.12
C LYS A 109 -8.44 -2.49 -9.32
N LYS A 110 -8.27 -3.15 -10.46
CA LYS A 110 -8.98 -4.37 -10.87
C LYS A 110 -8.02 -5.34 -11.56
N PRO A 111 -8.34 -6.65 -11.60
CA PRO A 111 -7.68 -7.59 -12.48
C PRO A 111 -7.74 -7.15 -13.94
N LEU A 112 -6.65 -7.41 -14.68
CA LEU A 112 -6.52 -7.09 -16.09
C LEU A 112 -6.27 -8.38 -16.88
N TYR A 113 -6.99 -8.57 -17.97
CA TYR A 113 -6.86 -9.69 -18.88
C TYR A 113 -6.38 -9.23 -20.26
N ARG A 114 -5.44 -9.98 -20.84
CA ARG A 114 -4.98 -9.78 -22.22
C ARG A 114 -5.13 -11.09 -22.97
N ALA A 115 -6.02 -11.09 -23.96
CA ALA A 115 -6.25 -12.26 -24.80
C ALA A 115 -5.05 -12.56 -25.72
N PRO A 116 -4.90 -13.81 -26.20
CA PRO A 116 -3.92 -14.13 -27.24
C PRO A 116 -4.04 -13.17 -28.42
N HIS A 117 -2.90 -12.69 -28.91
CA HIS A 117 -2.78 -11.72 -30.01
C HIS A 117 -3.38 -10.32 -29.75
N ALA A 118 -3.87 -10.02 -28.55
CA ALA A 118 -4.39 -8.68 -28.22
C ALA A 118 -3.27 -7.65 -27.98
N THR A 119 -3.54 -6.41 -28.36
CA THR A 119 -2.67 -5.24 -28.10
C THR A 119 -3.06 -4.46 -26.85
N GLU A 120 -4.25 -4.71 -26.29
CA GLU A 120 -4.83 -3.94 -25.18
C GLU A 120 -5.24 -4.83 -24.01
N TRP A 121 -5.26 -4.24 -22.82
CA TRP A 121 -5.77 -4.85 -21.58
C TRP A 121 -7.28 -4.63 -21.44
N LYS A 122 -7.97 -5.60 -20.85
CA LYS A 122 -9.38 -5.49 -20.46
C LYS A 122 -9.52 -5.67 -18.95
N GLU A 123 -10.23 -4.78 -18.30
CA GLU A 123 -10.64 -4.97 -16.90
C GLU A 123 -11.62 -6.13 -16.80
N VAL A 124 -11.41 -7.00 -15.81
CA VAL A 124 -12.28 -8.15 -15.54
C VAL A 124 -12.56 -8.25 -14.05
N GLU A 125 -13.63 -8.96 -13.69
CA GLU A 125 -13.99 -9.19 -12.30
C GLU A 125 -13.13 -10.31 -11.69
N TRP A 126 -12.91 -10.23 -10.38
CA TRP A 126 -12.06 -11.18 -9.64
C TRP A 126 -12.52 -12.63 -9.79
N GLU A 127 -13.82 -12.89 -9.71
CA GLU A 127 -14.38 -14.23 -9.84
C GLU A 127 -14.02 -14.85 -11.20
N TRP A 128 -14.23 -14.09 -12.28
CA TRP A 128 -13.90 -14.54 -13.63
C TRP A 128 -12.39 -14.78 -13.79
N ALA A 129 -11.55 -13.88 -13.27
CA ALA A 129 -10.10 -14.03 -13.35
C ALA A 129 -9.63 -15.31 -12.63
N MET A 130 -10.13 -15.55 -11.42
CA MET A 130 -9.77 -16.72 -10.62
C MET A 130 -10.26 -18.02 -11.26
N GLU A 131 -11.50 -18.06 -11.78
CA GLU A 131 -12.01 -19.22 -12.51
C GLU A 131 -11.18 -19.55 -13.75
N GLU A 132 -10.87 -18.55 -14.58
CA GLU A 132 -10.10 -18.78 -15.80
C GLU A 132 -8.67 -19.25 -15.49
N ILE A 133 -8.00 -18.64 -14.50
CA ILE A 133 -6.68 -19.11 -14.04
C ILE A 133 -6.76 -20.56 -13.55
N ALA A 134 -7.75 -20.89 -12.70
CA ALA A 134 -7.93 -22.24 -12.18
C ALA A 134 -8.17 -23.27 -13.30
N LYS A 135 -9.00 -22.94 -14.30
CA LYS A 135 -9.22 -23.79 -15.49
C LYS A 135 -7.91 -24.06 -16.24
N ARG A 136 -7.09 -23.04 -16.49
CA ARG A 136 -5.80 -23.21 -17.20
C ARG A 136 -4.77 -23.99 -16.38
N VAL A 137 -4.69 -23.73 -15.08
CA VAL A 137 -3.82 -24.50 -14.17
C VAL A 137 -4.21 -25.98 -14.16
N LYS A 138 -5.50 -26.27 -14.01
CA LYS A 138 -6.02 -27.64 -14.05
C LYS A 138 -5.71 -28.32 -15.38
N GLU A 139 -6.03 -27.66 -16.49
CA GLU A 139 -5.79 -28.20 -17.83
C GLU A 139 -4.31 -28.50 -18.08
N SER A 140 -3.41 -27.58 -17.71
CA SER A 140 -1.97 -27.77 -17.85
C SER A 140 -1.46 -28.91 -16.98
N ARG A 141 -1.89 -28.95 -15.70
CA ARG A 141 -1.53 -30.01 -14.77
C ARG A 141 -1.97 -31.36 -15.29
N ASP A 142 -3.24 -31.53 -15.64
CA ASP A 142 -3.79 -32.82 -16.07
C ASP A 142 -3.10 -33.36 -17.33
N LYS A 143 -2.69 -32.48 -18.26
CA LYS A 143 -1.96 -32.88 -19.49
C LYS A 143 -0.50 -33.24 -19.26
N SER A 144 0.12 -32.81 -18.15
CA SER A 144 1.56 -32.90 -17.93
C SER A 144 1.96 -33.61 -16.64
N PHE A 145 1.00 -34.06 -15.84
CA PHE A 145 1.27 -34.70 -14.56
C PHE A 145 1.94 -36.06 -14.78
N THR A 146 3.08 -36.24 -14.13
CA THR A 146 3.88 -37.46 -14.18
C THR A 146 3.84 -38.10 -12.80
N GLU A 147 3.13 -39.22 -12.67
CA GLU A 147 3.09 -39.98 -11.43
C GLU A 147 4.42 -40.69 -11.17
N LYS A 148 4.96 -41.36 -12.20
CA LYS A 148 6.23 -42.09 -12.15
C LYS A 148 7.18 -41.62 -13.23
N ASN A 149 8.47 -41.54 -12.92
CA ASN A 149 9.51 -41.23 -13.90
C ASN A 149 9.85 -42.45 -14.80
N ASP A 150 10.75 -42.26 -15.78
CA ASP A 150 11.21 -43.30 -16.71
C ASP A 150 11.85 -44.53 -16.02
N LYS A 151 12.26 -44.39 -14.76
CA LYS A 151 12.81 -45.46 -13.92
C LYS A 151 11.74 -46.15 -13.07
N GLY A 152 10.47 -45.82 -13.23
CA GLY A 152 9.34 -46.37 -12.48
C GLY A 152 9.20 -45.86 -11.03
N GLN A 153 9.96 -44.84 -10.64
CA GLN A 153 9.92 -44.26 -9.29
C GLN A 153 8.79 -43.24 -9.16
N LEU A 154 8.10 -43.22 -8.03
CA LEU A 154 7.04 -42.25 -7.75
C LEU A 154 7.63 -40.84 -7.61
N VAL A 155 7.07 -39.87 -8.35
CA VAL A 155 7.53 -38.48 -8.37
C VAL A 155 6.39 -37.46 -8.25
N ASN A 156 5.16 -37.79 -8.66
CA ASN A 156 3.96 -36.96 -8.49
C ASN A 156 4.17 -35.47 -8.79
N ARG A 157 4.67 -35.16 -9.99
CA ARG A 157 5.04 -33.79 -10.37
C ARG A 157 4.48 -33.38 -11.72
N THR A 158 4.37 -32.07 -11.94
CA THR A 158 4.16 -31.45 -13.25
C THR A 158 5.32 -30.51 -13.57
N GLU A 159 5.82 -30.61 -14.80
CA GLU A 159 6.96 -29.83 -15.30
C GLU A 159 6.54 -28.81 -16.37
N ALA A 160 5.24 -28.70 -16.70
CA ALA A 160 4.72 -27.74 -17.70
C ALA A 160 4.38 -26.36 -17.12
N MET A 161 4.58 -26.17 -15.82
CA MET A 161 4.34 -24.91 -15.12
C MET A 161 5.54 -24.56 -14.24
N ALA A 162 5.88 -23.28 -14.19
CA ALA A 162 6.90 -22.74 -13.31
C ALA A 162 6.35 -21.53 -12.55
N SER A 163 6.88 -21.30 -11.36
CA SER A 163 6.58 -20.13 -10.54
C SER A 163 7.85 -19.35 -10.26
N PHE A 164 7.78 -18.04 -10.48
CA PHE A 164 8.74 -17.08 -9.96
C PHE A 164 8.05 -16.31 -8.85
N GLY A 165 8.36 -16.71 -7.61
CA GLY A 165 7.83 -16.12 -6.40
C GLY A 165 8.48 -14.79 -6.05
N SER A 166 8.19 -14.34 -4.83
CA SER A 166 8.66 -13.06 -4.36
C SER A 166 9.09 -13.06 -2.90
N ALA A 167 10.31 -12.59 -2.64
CA ALA A 167 10.82 -12.21 -1.32
C ALA A 167 10.13 -10.97 -0.72
N ALA A 168 9.20 -10.35 -1.47
CA ALA A 168 8.45 -9.16 -1.03
C ALA A 168 7.05 -9.48 -0.46
N MET A 169 6.68 -10.76 -0.38
CA MET A 169 5.45 -11.20 0.30
C MET A 169 5.72 -11.38 1.80
N ASP A 170 4.66 -11.39 2.59
CA ASP A 170 4.77 -11.75 4.00
C ASP A 170 5.19 -13.22 4.15
N ASN A 171 5.76 -13.60 5.31
CA ASN A 171 6.24 -14.95 5.53
C ASN A 171 5.11 -15.99 5.49
N GLU A 172 3.96 -15.64 6.06
CA GLU A 172 2.76 -16.48 6.06
C GLU A 172 2.23 -16.68 4.64
N GLU A 173 2.27 -15.64 3.82
CA GLU A 173 1.92 -15.68 2.39
C GLU A 173 2.92 -16.54 1.61
N CYS A 174 4.23 -16.35 1.82
CA CYS A 174 5.28 -17.17 1.20
C CYS A 174 5.07 -18.66 1.50
N TRP A 175 4.78 -19.00 2.76
CA TRP A 175 4.55 -20.37 3.18
C TRP A 175 3.28 -20.96 2.53
N ALA A 176 2.16 -20.22 2.57
CA ALA A 176 0.91 -20.66 1.96
C ALA A 176 1.06 -20.83 0.44
N TYR A 177 1.74 -19.89 -0.23
CA TYR A 177 2.03 -19.95 -1.65
C TYR A 177 2.87 -21.17 -2.00
N GLN A 178 3.93 -21.43 -1.23
CA GLN A 178 4.77 -22.62 -1.37
C GLN A 178 3.95 -23.92 -1.26
N ALA A 179 3.07 -24.01 -0.27
CA ALA A 179 2.22 -25.17 -0.04
C ALA A 179 1.25 -25.39 -1.22
N ILE A 180 0.63 -24.32 -1.72
CA ILE A 180 -0.25 -24.36 -2.90
C ILE A 180 0.51 -24.93 -4.10
N LEU A 181 1.66 -24.37 -4.47
CA LEU A 181 2.43 -24.81 -5.65
C LEU A 181 2.88 -26.27 -5.55
N ARG A 182 3.39 -26.69 -4.39
CA ARG A 182 3.83 -28.08 -4.18
C ARG A 182 2.66 -29.06 -4.16
N SER A 183 1.51 -28.68 -3.60
CA SER A 183 0.29 -29.53 -3.64
C SER A 183 -0.21 -29.74 -5.08
N LEU A 184 0.00 -28.78 -5.97
CA LEU A 184 -0.27 -28.92 -7.40
C LEU A 184 0.76 -29.80 -8.13
N GLY A 185 1.88 -30.12 -7.47
CA GLY A 185 2.97 -30.94 -8.01
C GLY A 185 4.06 -30.15 -8.75
N LEU A 186 4.12 -28.82 -8.60
CA LEU A 186 5.18 -28.04 -9.24
C LEU A 186 6.54 -28.32 -8.59
N VAL A 187 7.57 -28.37 -9.44
CA VAL A 187 8.98 -28.48 -9.03
C VAL A 187 9.83 -27.29 -9.45
N TYR A 188 9.42 -26.56 -10.49
CA TYR A 188 10.07 -25.32 -10.92
C TYR A 188 9.51 -24.14 -10.10
N ILE A 189 10.01 -23.99 -8.88
CA ILE A 189 9.59 -22.95 -7.93
C ILE A 189 10.82 -22.17 -7.49
N GLU A 190 10.97 -20.97 -8.02
CA GLU A 190 12.16 -20.13 -7.84
C GLU A 190 11.77 -18.71 -7.39
N HIS A 191 12.70 -17.95 -6.82
CA HIS A 191 12.47 -16.54 -6.43
C HIS A 191 13.81 -15.78 -6.36
N GLN A 192 13.79 -14.54 -5.88
CA GLN A 192 14.95 -13.64 -5.86
C GLN A 192 16.20 -14.24 -5.18
N ALA A 193 16.07 -15.09 -4.15
CA ALA A 193 17.25 -15.65 -3.47
C ALA A 193 18.06 -16.68 -4.29
N ARG A 194 17.63 -17.00 -5.52
CA ARG A 194 18.46 -17.78 -6.44
C ARG A 194 19.67 -16.97 -6.94
N LEU A 195 19.53 -15.66 -7.07
CA LEU A 195 20.55 -14.73 -7.53
C LEU A 195 21.43 -14.28 -6.36
#